data_AF-A0AAD9CA98-F1
#
_entry.id   AF-A0AAD9CA98-F1
#
_cell.length_a   1.000
_cell.length_b   1.000
_cell.length_c   1.000
_cell.angle_alpha   90.00
_cell.angle_beta   90.00
_cell.angle_gamma   90.00
#
_symmetry.space_group_name_H-M   'P 1'
#
loop_
_entity.id
_entity.type
_entity.pdbx_description
1 polymer ?
#
loop_
_entity_poly.entity_id
_entity_poly.type
_entity_poly.pdbx_seq_one_letter_code
_entity_poly.pdbx_strand_id
1 'polypeptide(L)'
;MKVTSEEEVQSAVSLATEKFGKLDLAVNCAGIAVALKTYNFYKKIAHSLTDFQRVINVNIGGTFNVIRLAVGEMGKNEPDADGHRGCIINTASVAAFDGQVGQAAYSASKGGIVGMTLPIARDLAPMGIRVITIAPGLFSTPLLAGLPEKNPMINGEVIRLDGAIRMQP
;
A
#
# COMPACT_ATOMS: atom_id res chain seq x y z
N MET A 1 8.44 -3.94 14.00
CA MET A 1 7.31 -4.79 13.59
C MET A 1 7.39 -5.06 12.11
N LYS A 2 7.53 -6.32 11.72
CA LYS A 2 7.31 -6.78 10.34
C LYS A 2 5.81 -6.95 10.11
N VAL A 3 5.25 -6.18 9.18
CA VAL A 3 3.82 -6.24 8.86
C VAL A 3 3.36 -7.61 8.34
N THR A 4 4.28 -8.44 7.86
CA THR A 4 4.01 -9.81 7.40
C THR A 4 3.99 -10.86 8.52
N SER A 5 4.27 -10.47 9.77
CA SER A 5 4.21 -11.36 10.94
C SER A 5 2.93 -11.07 11.72
N GLU A 6 2.05 -12.06 11.86
CA GLU A 6 0.83 -11.94 12.66
C GLU A 6 1.16 -11.61 14.12
N GLU A 7 2.09 -12.34 14.72
CA GLU A 7 2.48 -12.18 16.13
C GLU A 7 3.03 -10.78 16.42
N GLU A 8 3.93 -10.27 15.57
CA GLU A 8 4.51 -8.93 15.77
C GLU A 8 3.44 -7.84 15.59
N VAL A 9 2.51 -8.01 14.65
CA VAL A 9 1.42 -7.04 14.44
C VAL A 9 0.43 -7.05 15.58
N GLN A 10 0.01 -8.24 16.04
CA GLN A 10 -0.85 -8.37 17.20
C GLN A 10 -0.21 -7.74 18.44
N SER A 11 1.08 -8.00 18.66
CA SER A 11 1.82 -7.41 19.79
C SER A 11 1.85 -5.88 19.73
N ALA A 12 2.04 -5.30 18.55
CA ALA A 12 2.04 -3.85 18.38
C ALA A 12 0.65 -3.23 18.58
N VAL A 13 -0.41 -3.89 18.09
CA VAL A 13 -1.79 -3.48 18.30
C VAL A 13 -2.15 -3.53 19.79
N SER A 14 -1.84 -4.63 20.47
CA SER A 14 -2.07 -4.78 21.92
C SER A 14 -1.32 -3.71 22.70
N LEU A 15 -0.03 -3.47 22.38
CA LEU A 15 0.76 -2.43 23.04
C LEU A 15 0.15 -1.03 22.87
N ALA A 16 -0.36 -0.70 21.69
CA ALA A 16 -1.01 0.58 21.45
C ALA A 16 -2.28 0.73 22.32
N THR A 17 -3.12 -0.29 22.36
CA THR A 17 -4.35 -0.29 23.17
C THR A 17 -4.03 -0.25 24.67
N GLU A 18 -3.07 -1.04 25.15
CA GLU A 18 -2.67 -1.05 26.56
C GLU A 18 -2.12 0.31 27.01
N LYS A 19 -1.35 0.98 26.15
CA LYS A 19 -0.70 2.25 26.48
C LYS A 19 -1.62 3.46 26.36
N PHE A 20 -2.54 3.45 25.40
CA PHE A 20 -3.37 4.62 25.07
C PHE A 20 -4.86 4.40 25.34
N GLY A 21 -5.26 3.21 25.79
CA GLY A 21 -6.63 2.84 26.14
C GLY A 21 -7.49 2.36 24.96
N LYS A 22 -7.18 2.80 23.74
CA LYS A 22 -7.91 2.43 22.52
C LYS A 22 -7.10 2.65 21.26
N LEU A 23 -7.62 2.14 20.14
CA LEU A 23 -7.09 2.36 18.79
C LEU A 23 -8.18 2.99 17.91
N ASP A 24 -8.00 4.24 17.48
CA ASP A 24 -8.97 4.96 16.64
C ASP A 24 -8.58 4.97 15.14
N LEU A 25 -7.28 4.91 14.85
CA LEU A 25 -6.74 5.08 13.49
C LEU A 25 -5.59 4.10 13.24
N ALA A 26 -5.61 3.45 12.08
CA ALA A 26 -4.47 2.72 11.54
C ALA A 26 -4.12 3.23 10.15
N VAL A 27 -2.85 3.56 9.92
CA VAL A 27 -2.34 4.07 8.65
C VAL A 27 -1.31 3.11 8.09
N ASN A 28 -1.66 2.42 7.00
CA ASN A 28 -0.80 1.46 6.32
C ASN A 28 0.09 2.17 5.29
N CYS A 29 1.31 2.52 5.70
CA CYS A 29 2.34 3.12 4.84
C CYS A 29 3.50 2.17 4.49
N ALA A 30 3.66 1.06 5.23
CA ALA A 30 4.72 0.11 4.98
C ALA A 30 4.62 -0.48 3.57
N GLY A 31 5.72 -0.50 2.83
CA GLY A 31 5.76 -1.08 1.50
C GLY A 31 7.14 -1.07 0.88
N ILE A 32 7.32 -1.94 -0.12
CA ILE A 32 8.53 -2.07 -0.91
C ILE A 32 8.19 -1.97 -2.40
N ALA A 33 9.20 -1.65 -3.21
CA ALA A 33 9.11 -1.61 -4.66
C ALA A 33 10.32 -2.32 -5.29
N VAL A 34 10.10 -2.89 -6.47
CA VAL A 34 11.16 -3.43 -7.34
C VAL A 34 10.91 -2.91 -8.76
N ALA A 35 11.97 -2.72 -9.54
CA ALA A 35 11.91 -2.30 -10.94
C ALA A 35 12.51 -3.39 -11.83
N LEU A 36 11.67 -4.34 -12.26
CA LEU A 36 12.06 -5.53 -13.02
C LEU A 36 11.07 -5.78 -14.15
N LYS A 37 11.56 -5.85 -15.39
CA LYS A 37 10.73 -6.24 -16.54
C LYS A 37 10.22 -7.66 -16.33
N THR A 38 8.96 -7.94 -16.70
CA THR A 38 8.36 -9.28 -16.66
C THR A 38 9.25 -10.33 -17.32
N TYR A 39 9.83 -9.98 -18.47
CA TYR A 39 10.93 -10.70 -19.09
C TYR A 39 11.92 -9.69 -19.66
N ASN A 40 13.21 -9.92 -19.44
CA ASN A 40 14.28 -9.14 -20.04
C ASN A 40 14.83 -9.89 -21.25
N PHE A 41 14.45 -9.47 -22.47
CA PHE A 41 14.89 -10.12 -23.71
C PHE A 41 16.39 -10.01 -23.98
N TYR A 42 17.05 -8.92 -23.59
CA TYR A 42 18.49 -8.76 -23.75
C TYR A 42 19.27 -9.73 -22.86
N LYS A 43 18.86 -9.85 -21.59
CA LYS A 43 19.47 -10.77 -20.63
C LYS A 43 18.94 -12.20 -20.75
N LYS A 44 17.85 -12.41 -21.50
CA LYS A 44 17.10 -13.67 -21.62
C LYS A 44 16.66 -14.25 -20.28
N ILE A 45 16.24 -13.40 -19.34
CA ILE A 45 15.88 -13.79 -17.96
C ILE A 45 14.47 -13.30 -17.64
N ALA A 46 13.65 -14.19 -17.06
CA ALA A 46 12.34 -13.85 -16.53
C ALA A 46 12.42 -13.15 -15.17
N HIS A 47 11.43 -12.34 -14.84
CA HIS A 47 11.29 -11.77 -13.50
C HIS A 47 11.22 -12.89 -12.46
N SER A 48 12.00 -12.80 -11.39
CA SER A 48 11.97 -13.74 -10.27
C SER A 48 10.59 -13.81 -9.64
N LEU A 49 10.01 -15.02 -9.56
CA LEU A 49 8.73 -15.22 -8.88
C LEU A 49 8.83 -14.89 -7.39
N THR A 50 9.98 -15.19 -6.77
CA THR A 50 10.27 -14.87 -5.37
C THR A 50 10.21 -13.37 -5.11
N ASP A 51 10.74 -12.53 -6.02
CA ASP A 51 10.66 -11.08 -5.87
C ASP A 51 9.24 -10.57 -6.03
N PHE A 52 8.48 -11.10 -6.98
CA PHE A 52 7.07 -10.76 -7.15
C PHE A 52 6.28 -11.10 -5.88
N GLN A 53 6.41 -12.33 -5.38
CA GLN A 53 5.74 -12.80 -4.17
C GLN A 53 6.13 -11.98 -2.94
N ARG A 54 7.41 -11.59 -2.81
CA ARG A 54 7.86 -10.73 -1.71
C ARG A 54 7.18 -9.36 -1.72
N VAL A 55 7.05 -8.73 -2.89
CA VAL A 55 6.34 -7.45 -3.03
C VAL A 55 4.86 -7.60 -2.68
N ILE A 56 4.20 -8.65 -3.18
CA ILE A 56 2.79 -8.93 -2.84
C ILE A 56 2.62 -9.18 -1.35
N ASN A 57 3.47 -10.02 -0.74
CA ASN A 57 3.37 -10.37 0.66
C ASN A 57 3.54 -9.14 1.57
N VAL A 58 4.54 -8.30 1.31
CA VAL A 58 4.75 -7.10 2.13
C VAL A 58 3.64 -6.07 1.91
N ASN A 59 3.32 -5.74 0.65
CA ASN A 59 2.44 -4.61 0.36
C ASN A 59 0.96 -4.95 0.53
N ILE A 60 0.49 -6.11 0.04
CA ILE A 60 -0.91 -6.53 0.19
C ILE A 60 -1.06 -7.31 1.48
N GLY A 61 -0.30 -8.41 1.62
CA GLY A 61 -0.43 -9.31 2.78
C GLY A 61 -0.20 -8.58 4.11
N GLY A 62 0.84 -7.75 4.18
CA GLY A 62 1.14 -6.93 5.34
C GLY A 62 0.06 -5.89 5.64
N THR A 63 -0.45 -5.19 4.63
CA THR A 63 -1.55 -4.23 4.81
C THR A 63 -2.80 -4.93 5.34
N PHE A 64 -3.21 -6.05 4.73
CA PHE A 64 -4.37 -6.82 5.20
C PHE A 64 -4.17 -7.36 6.61
N ASN A 65 -2.96 -7.82 6.94
CA ASN A 65 -2.61 -8.31 8.27
C ASN A 65 -2.79 -7.23 9.35
N VAL A 66 -2.35 -6.00 9.08
CA VAL A 66 -2.58 -4.87 9.99
C VAL A 66 -4.06 -4.54 10.09
N ILE A 67 -4.79 -4.47 8.96
CA ILE A 67 -6.22 -4.16 8.96
C ILE A 67 -6.99 -5.14 9.86
N ARG A 68 -6.89 -6.45 9.60
CA ARG A 68 -7.72 -7.45 10.28
C ARG A 68 -7.51 -7.49 11.80
N LEU A 69 -6.31 -7.16 12.27
CA LEU A 69 -5.97 -7.13 13.70
C LEU A 69 -6.35 -5.80 14.34
N ALA A 70 -6.12 -4.68 13.66
CA ALA A 70 -6.50 -3.36 14.15
C ALA A 70 -8.02 -3.18 14.30
N VAL A 71 -8.81 -3.70 13.35
CA VAL A 71 -10.28 -3.52 13.37
C VAL A 71 -10.95 -4.28 14.50
N GLY A 72 -10.32 -5.35 15.01
CA GLY A 72 -10.79 -6.07 16.20
C GLY A 72 -10.74 -5.21 17.46
N GLU A 73 -9.72 -4.35 17.59
CA GLU A 73 -9.64 -3.37 18.68
C GLU A 73 -10.53 -2.16 18.43
N MET A 74 -10.57 -1.63 17.21
CA MET A 74 -11.47 -0.52 16.86
C MET A 74 -12.93 -0.86 17.13
N GLY A 75 -13.36 -2.09 16.85
CA GLY A 75 -14.73 -2.54 17.09
C GLY A 75 -15.18 -2.50 18.55
N LYS A 76 -14.23 -2.48 19.51
CA LYS A 76 -14.51 -2.37 20.95
C LYS A 76 -14.72 -0.92 21.41
N ASN A 77 -14.34 0.07 20.61
CA ASN A 77 -14.50 1.48 20.96
C ASN A 77 -15.98 1.83 21.04
N GLU A 78 -16.38 2.67 22.00
CA GLU A 78 -17.69 3.32 21.96
C GLU A 78 -17.80 4.18 20.68
N PRO A 79 -18.95 4.15 19.98
CA PRO A 79 -19.14 4.95 18.78
C PRO A 79 -19.15 6.44 19.13
N ASP A 80 -18.59 7.26 18.25
CA ASP A 80 -18.70 8.72 18.34
C ASP A 80 -20.12 9.22 17.99
N ALA A 81 -20.32 10.54 17.99
CA ALA A 81 -21.62 11.16 17.72
C ALA A 81 -22.19 10.82 16.33
N ASP A 82 -21.34 10.43 15.38
CA ASP A 82 -21.72 10.06 14.02
C ASP A 82 -21.78 8.52 13.84
N GLY A 83 -21.58 7.75 14.92
CA GLY A 83 -21.61 6.29 14.90
C GLY A 83 -20.27 5.63 14.54
N HIS A 84 -19.17 6.40 14.45
CA HIS A 84 -17.87 5.84 14.05
C HIS A 84 -17.10 5.25 15.22
N ARG A 85 -16.41 4.13 14.97
CA ARG A 85 -15.53 3.46 15.93
C ARG A 85 -14.05 3.50 15.54
N GLY A 86 -13.75 3.79 14.28
CA GLY A 86 -12.37 3.91 13.82
C GLY A 86 -12.23 4.21 12.33
N CYS A 87 -10.98 4.37 11.90
CA CYS A 87 -10.64 4.61 10.50
C CYS A 87 -9.36 3.87 10.10
N ILE A 88 -9.38 3.30 8.90
CA ILE A 88 -8.23 2.72 8.22
C ILE A 88 -7.87 3.62 7.04
N ILE A 89 -6.58 3.96 6.92
CA ILE A 89 -6.04 4.64 5.75
C ILE A 89 -4.95 3.77 5.14
N ASN A 90 -5.10 3.38 3.88
CA ASN A 90 -4.10 2.60 3.16
C ASN A 90 -3.35 3.46 2.14
N THR A 91 -2.09 3.11 1.90
CA THR A 91 -1.26 3.74 0.87
C THR A 91 -1.14 2.85 -0.35
N ALA A 92 -1.89 3.17 -1.40
CA ALA A 92 -1.74 2.59 -2.74
C ALA A 92 -0.61 3.32 -3.51
N SER A 93 -0.82 3.61 -4.79
CA SER A 93 0.04 4.44 -5.66
C SER A 93 -0.70 4.72 -6.97
N VAL A 94 -0.36 5.81 -7.66
CA VAL A 94 -0.75 6.00 -9.07
C VAL A 94 -0.32 4.83 -9.96
N ALA A 95 0.74 4.10 -9.60
CA ALA A 95 1.16 2.90 -10.31
C ALA A 95 0.10 1.77 -10.30
N ALA A 96 -0.93 1.85 -9.44
CA ALA A 96 -2.08 0.95 -9.49
C ALA A 96 -2.94 1.13 -10.76
N PHE A 97 -2.86 2.32 -11.39
CA PHE A 97 -3.62 2.70 -12.56
C PHE A 97 -2.69 2.92 -13.77
N ASP A 98 -1.58 3.64 -13.54
CA ASP A 98 -0.62 4.07 -14.57
C ASP A 98 0.76 3.45 -14.35
N GLY A 99 0.80 2.11 -14.22
CA GLY A 99 2.03 1.34 -14.00
C GLY A 99 3.05 1.50 -15.12
N GLN A 100 4.31 1.77 -14.78
CA GLN A 100 5.40 1.93 -15.74
C GLN A 100 6.09 0.60 -16.09
N VAL A 101 6.93 0.63 -17.12
CA VAL A 101 7.78 -0.52 -17.50
C VAL A 101 8.60 -1.00 -16.30
N GLY A 102 8.47 -2.29 -15.98
CA GLY A 102 9.17 -2.91 -14.86
C GLY A 102 8.48 -2.82 -13.51
N GLN A 103 7.30 -2.20 -13.43
CA GLN A 103 6.54 -2.06 -12.18
C GLN A 103 5.47 -3.15 -11.99
N ALA A 104 5.47 -4.24 -12.75
CA ALA A 104 4.41 -5.26 -12.68
C ALA A 104 4.08 -5.74 -11.26
N ALA A 105 5.11 -6.06 -10.46
CA ALA A 105 4.91 -6.47 -9.06
C ALA A 105 4.37 -5.33 -8.18
N TYR A 106 4.89 -4.11 -8.36
CA TYR A 106 4.48 -2.94 -7.59
C TYR A 106 3.04 -2.53 -7.93
N SER A 107 2.71 -2.40 -9.22
CA SER A 107 1.37 -2.11 -9.74
C SER A 107 0.35 -3.15 -9.30
N ALA A 108 0.65 -4.45 -9.43
CA ALA A 108 -0.22 -5.50 -8.92
C ALA A 108 -0.46 -5.35 -7.41
N SER A 109 0.61 -5.05 -6.65
CA SER A 109 0.50 -4.89 -5.21
C SER A 109 -0.36 -3.69 -4.78
N LYS A 110 -0.22 -2.55 -5.47
CA LYS A 110 -0.97 -1.33 -5.17
C LYS A 110 -2.40 -1.39 -5.73
N GLY A 111 -2.59 -2.05 -6.86
CA GLY A 111 -3.91 -2.41 -7.41
C GLY A 111 -4.69 -3.34 -6.47
N GLY A 112 -4.02 -4.30 -5.81
CA GLY A 112 -4.64 -5.13 -4.79
C GLY A 112 -5.14 -4.31 -3.58
N ILE A 113 -4.36 -3.32 -3.13
CA ILE A 113 -4.80 -2.39 -2.06
C ILE A 113 -6.04 -1.59 -2.51
N VAL A 114 -6.05 -1.07 -3.74
CA VAL A 114 -7.23 -0.41 -4.30
C VAL A 114 -8.42 -1.35 -4.34
N GLY A 115 -8.23 -2.56 -4.87
CA GLY A 115 -9.28 -3.57 -5.05
C GLY A 115 -9.90 -4.05 -3.74
N MET A 116 -9.12 -4.13 -2.64
CA MET A 116 -9.64 -4.54 -1.33
C MET A 116 -10.28 -3.41 -0.53
N THR A 117 -10.15 -2.14 -0.95
CA THR A 117 -10.65 -0.99 -0.17
C THR A 117 -12.17 -1.03 0.00
N LEU A 118 -12.91 -1.11 -1.11
CA LEU A 118 -14.37 -1.12 -1.09
C LEU A 118 -14.98 -2.35 -0.39
N PRO A 119 -14.55 -3.60 -0.65
CA PRO A 119 -15.12 -4.74 0.06
C PRO A 119 -14.85 -4.68 1.57
N ILE A 120 -13.63 -4.33 2.01
CA ILE A 120 -13.34 -4.19 3.44
C ILE A 120 -14.16 -3.05 4.07
N ALA A 121 -14.34 -1.92 3.37
CA ALA A 121 -15.21 -0.85 3.84
C ALA A 121 -16.66 -1.33 4.04
N ARG A 122 -17.18 -2.18 3.15
CA ARG A 122 -18.53 -2.76 3.26
C ARG A 122 -18.63 -3.74 4.42
N ASP A 123 -17.62 -4.59 4.61
CA ASP A 123 -17.57 -5.55 5.73
C ASP A 123 -17.62 -4.85 7.09
N LEU A 124 -16.96 -3.69 7.19
CA LEU A 124 -16.79 -2.96 8.44
C LEU A 124 -17.79 -1.81 8.65
N ALA A 125 -18.64 -1.51 7.65
CA ALA A 125 -19.66 -0.48 7.76
C ALA A 125 -20.63 -0.69 8.93
N PRO A 126 -21.12 -1.91 9.24
CA PRO A 126 -21.97 -2.13 10.42
C PRO A 126 -21.30 -1.79 11.75
N MET A 127 -19.96 -1.80 11.79
CA MET A 127 -19.17 -1.45 12.96
C MET A 127 -18.81 0.05 13.02
N GLY A 128 -19.21 0.85 12.02
CA GLY A 128 -18.82 2.26 11.96
C GLY A 128 -17.32 2.47 11.74
N ILE A 129 -16.62 1.53 11.10
CA ILE A 129 -15.19 1.67 10.79
C ILE A 129 -15.02 2.01 9.31
N ARG A 130 -14.42 3.17 9.04
CA ARG A 130 -14.18 3.64 7.66
C ARG A 130 -12.89 3.03 7.11
N VAL A 131 -12.86 2.77 5.80
CA VAL A 131 -11.65 2.33 5.09
C VAL A 131 -11.44 3.20 3.87
N ILE A 132 -10.29 3.89 3.82
CA ILE A 132 -9.94 4.83 2.76
C ILE A 132 -8.58 4.46 2.22
N THR A 133 -8.36 4.68 0.92
CA THR A 133 -7.06 4.47 0.28
C THR A 133 -6.63 5.74 -0.43
N ILE A 134 -5.40 6.17 -0.15
CA ILE A 134 -4.73 7.25 -0.86
C ILE A 134 -3.82 6.61 -1.91
N ALA A 135 -3.83 7.12 -3.13
CA ALA A 135 -2.94 6.70 -4.22
C ALA A 135 -1.93 7.83 -4.52
N PRO A 136 -0.76 7.87 -3.86
CA PRO A 136 0.21 8.93 -4.07
C PRO A 136 0.82 8.87 -5.47
N GLY A 137 1.11 10.06 -6.02
CA GLY A 137 2.05 10.26 -7.13
C GLY A 137 3.50 10.09 -6.69
N LEU A 138 4.43 10.85 -7.27
CA LEU A 138 5.81 10.87 -6.77
C LEU A 138 5.93 11.76 -5.54
N PHE A 139 6.65 11.25 -4.53
CA PHE A 139 6.96 11.96 -3.29
C PHE A 139 8.44 11.75 -2.95
N SER A 140 9.10 12.82 -2.51
CA SER A 140 10.50 12.77 -2.07
C SER A 140 10.65 11.91 -0.81
N THR A 141 10.87 10.61 -0.99
CA THR A 141 11.04 9.61 0.07
C THR A 141 12.22 8.69 -0.25
N PRO A 142 12.84 8.04 0.75
CA PRO A 142 13.93 7.09 0.51
C PRO A 142 13.58 5.95 -0.45
N LEU A 143 12.29 5.62 -0.59
CA LEU A 143 11.81 4.61 -1.54
C LEU A 143 12.14 4.98 -3.00
N LEU A 144 12.18 6.28 -3.32
CA LEU A 144 12.54 6.78 -4.65
C LEU A 144 14.05 7.01 -4.84
N ALA A 145 14.88 6.83 -3.80
CA ALA A 145 16.32 7.09 -3.87
C ALA A 145 17.07 6.17 -4.87
N GLY A 146 16.43 5.07 -5.32
CA GLY A 146 16.96 4.18 -6.36
C GLY A 146 16.54 4.55 -7.80
N LEU A 147 15.77 5.62 -8.01
CA LEU A 147 15.44 6.10 -9.35
C LEU A 147 16.58 6.96 -9.90
N PRO A 148 16.87 6.90 -11.22
CA PRO A 148 17.86 7.79 -11.84
C PRO A 148 17.50 9.27 -11.61
N GLU A 149 18.50 10.11 -11.31
CA GLU A 149 18.33 11.57 -11.06
C GLU A 149 17.55 12.29 -12.17
N LYS A 150 17.60 11.80 -13.42
CA LYS A 150 16.79 12.29 -14.53
C LYS A 150 15.43 11.59 -14.59
N ASN A 151 14.61 11.75 -13.55
CA ASN A 151 13.18 11.48 -13.65
C ASN A 151 12.42 12.82 -13.67
N PRO A 152 11.90 13.28 -14.83
CA PRO A 152 11.21 14.57 -14.94
C PRO A 152 10.03 14.73 -13.96
N MET A 153 9.47 13.61 -13.48
CA MET A 153 8.41 13.57 -12.48
C MET A 153 8.84 14.01 -11.06
N ILE A 154 10.14 14.05 -10.75
CA ILE A 154 10.66 14.47 -9.43
C ILE A 154 10.75 16.00 -9.33
N ASN A 155 10.83 16.71 -10.47
CA ASN A 155 11.02 18.17 -10.52
C ASN A 155 9.72 18.98 -10.56
N GLY A 156 8.56 18.37 -10.31
CA GLY A 156 7.28 19.08 -10.31
C GLY A 156 6.78 19.47 -11.70
N GLU A 157 7.40 18.99 -12.78
CA GLU A 157 6.85 19.12 -14.12
C GLU A 157 5.67 18.14 -14.27
N VAL A 158 4.47 18.70 -14.47
CA VAL A 158 3.28 17.93 -14.85
C VAL A 158 3.57 17.29 -16.21
N ILE A 159 3.96 16.02 -16.23
CA ILE A 159 3.98 15.25 -17.47
C ILE A 159 2.52 15.06 -17.87
N ARG A 160 2.11 15.84 -18.88
CA ARG A 160 0.87 15.58 -19.62
C ARG A 160 0.89 14.11 -20.07
N LEU A 161 -0.19 13.38 -19.82
CA LEU A 161 -0.35 11.93 -20.09
C LEU A 161 0.01 11.54 -21.55
N ASP A 162 -0.02 12.50 -22.45
CA ASP A 162 0.38 12.46 -23.86
C ASP A 162 1.89 12.19 -24.08
N GLY A 163 2.75 12.40 -23.07
CA GLY A 163 4.21 12.20 -23.17
C GLY A 163 4.70 10.80 -22.82
N ALA A 164 3.93 9.98 -22.09
CA ALA A 164 4.36 8.67 -21.61
C ALA A 164 4.44 7.58 -22.71
N ILE A 165 3.97 7.88 -23.93
CA ILE A 165 3.90 6.93 -25.05
C ILE A 165 5.18 6.96 -25.92
N ARG A 166 6.11 7.90 -25.70
CA ARG A 166 7.37 7.97 -26.46
C ARG A 166 8.60 7.79 -25.57
N MET A 167 8.81 6.58 -25.06
CA MET A 167 10.19 6.10 -24.95
C MET A 167 10.61 5.63 -26.34
N GLN A 168 11.61 6.30 -26.93
CA GLN A 168 12.26 5.85 -28.16
C GLN A 168 12.80 4.42 -27.99
N PRO A 169 12.82 3.63 -29.09
CA PRO A 169 13.07 2.18 -29.08
C PRO A 169 14.37 1.76 -28.36
#